data_AF-A0A3N9UVJ6-F1
#
_entry.id   AF-A0A3N9UVJ6-F1
#
_cell.length_a   1.000
_cell.length_b   1.000
_cell.length_c   1.000
_cell.angle_alpha   90.00
_cell.angle_beta   90.00
_cell.angle_gamma   90.00
#
_symmetry.space_group_name_H-M   'P 1'
#
loop_
_entity.id
_entity.type
_entity.pdbx_description
1 polymer ?
#
loop_
_entity_poly.entity_id
_entity_poly.type
_entity_poly.pdbx_seq_one_letter_code
_entity_poly.pdbx_strand_id
1 'polypeptide(L)'
;MTVESPADFQGRLSEWLLARYGLDLHILGSGSLDEAVGGRCRELGLADRGEYAACWAADAAEREALLDRLLVGETWFFREWPAFEALSAWVTQRTGGFTA
;
A
#
# COMPACT_ATOMS: atom_id res chain seq x y z
N MET A 1 -25.04 -1.93 18.40
CA MET A 1 -23.90 -1.38 17.64
C MET A 1 -22.84 -2.45 17.69
N THR A 2 -22.77 -3.30 16.66
CA THR A 2 -21.86 -4.45 16.66
C THR A 2 -20.47 -3.91 16.36
N VAL A 3 -19.61 -3.86 17.37
CA VAL A 3 -18.20 -3.49 17.19
C VAL A 3 -17.60 -4.58 16.31
N GLU A 4 -17.18 -4.20 15.12
CA GLU A 4 -16.70 -5.13 14.12
C GLU A 4 -15.34 -5.69 14.53
N SER A 5 -15.16 -7.01 14.40
CA SER A 5 -13.90 -7.65 14.79
C SER A 5 -12.78 -7.20 13.83
N PRO A 6 -11.56 -6.92 14.33
CA PRO A 6 -10.42 -6.57 13.49
C PRO A 6 -10.13 -7.57 12.36
N ALA A 7 -10.41 -8.86 12.58
CA ALA A 7 -10.23 -9.91 11.58
C ALA A 7 -11.22 -9.80 10.41
N ASP A 8 -12.44 -9.33 10.67
CA ASP A 8 -13.49 -9.19 9.65
C ASP A 8 -13.19 -8.02 8.70
N PHE A 9 -12.64 -6.93 9.24
CA PHE A 9 -12.22 -5.78 8.44
C PHE A 9 -11.07 -6.15 7.48
N GLN A 10 -10.02 -6.79 8.00
CA GLN A 10 -8.86 -7.17 7.20
C GLN A 10 -9.23 -8.13 6.06
N GLY A 11 -10.11 -9.11 6.33
CA GLY A 11 -10.59 -10.03 5.30
C GLY A 11 -11.27 -9.31 4.13
N ARG A 12 -12.20 -8.40 4.43
CA ARG A 12 -12.89 -7.62 3.39
C ARG A 12 -11.97 -6.65 2.65
N LEU A 13 -11.01 -6.05 3.34
CA LEU A 13 -10.00 -5.22 2.69
C LEU A 13 -9.18 -6.04 1.69
N SER A 14 -8.70 -7.23 2.10
CA SER A 14 -7.98 -8.15 1.21
C SER A 14 -8.81 -8.54 -0.02
N GLU A 15 -10.09 -8.90 0.17
CA GLU A 15 -11.00 -9.23 -0.92
C GLU A 15 -11.20 -8.06 -1.88
N TRP A 16 -11.41 -6.85 -1.35
CA TRP A 16 -11.60 -5.64 -2.14
C TRP A 16 -10.34 -5.29 -2.96
N LEU A 17 -9.16 -5.36 -2.34
CA LEU A 17 -7.88 -5.11 -3.00
C LEU A 17 -7.63 -6.11 -4.13
N LEU A 18 -7.86 -7.40 -3.87
CA LEU A 18 -7.67 -8.45 -4.85
C LEU A 18 -8.65 -8.30 -6.02
N ALA A 19 -9.93 -8.06 -5.73
CA ALA A 19 -10.96 -7.94 -6.75
C ALA A 19 -10.79 -6.71 -7.65
N ARG A 20 -10.31 -5.59 -7.11
CA ARG A 20 -10.25 -4.31 -7.83
C ARG A 20 -8.89 -4.01 -8.45
N TYR A 21 -7.81 -4.41 -7.78
CA TYR A 21 -6.44 -4.05 -8.14
C TYR A 21 -5.53 -5.26 -8.35
N GLY A 22 -5.99 -6.49 -8.06
CA GLY A 22 -5.16 -7.68 -8.10
C GLY A 22 -4.06 -7.69 -7.04
N LEU A 23 -4.22 -6.88 -5.98
CA LEU A 23 -3.20 -6.71 -4.94
C LEU A 23 -3.47 -7.59 -3.73
N ASP A 24 -2.47 -8.36 -3.32
CA ASP A 24 -2.51 -9.16 -2.10
C ASP A 24 -1.96 -8.35 -0.91
N LEU A 25 -2.80 -8.17 0.10
CA LEU A 25 -2.49 -7.44 1.32
C LEU A 25 -1.29 -8.03 2.08
N HIS A 26 -1.03 -9.34 1.97
CA HIS A 26 0.13 -9.99 2.61
C HIS A 26 1.47 -9.50 2.05
N ILE A 27 1.50 -9.00 0.81
CA ILE A 27 2.72 -8.48 0.16
C ILE A 27 3.13 -7.14 0.76
N LEU A 28 2.18 -6.36 1.31
CA LEU A 28 2.44 -5.03 1.86
C LEU A 28 3.14 -5.07 3.24
N GLY A 29 3.28 -6.24 3.85
CA GLY A 29 3.91 -6.41 5.17
C GLY A 29 2.94 -6.16 6.33
N SER A 30 3.12 -6.89 7.43
CA SER A 30 2.16 -6.93 8.55
C SER A 30 2.03 -5.60 9.31
N GLY A 31 3.06 -4.75 9.33
CA GLY A 31 3.02 -3.45 10.01
C GLY A 31 2.34 -2.33 9.21
N SER A 32 2.28 -2.46 7.88
CA SER A 32 1.81 -1.38 6.99
C SER A 32 0.33 -1.09 7.13
N LEU A 33 -0.48 -2.13 7.36
CA LEU A 33 -1.92 -1.97 7.58
C LEU A 33 -2.22 -1.22 8.87
N ASP A 34 -1.54 -1.56 9.96
CA ASP A 34 -1.80 -0.97 11.25
C ASP A 34 -1.37 0.50 11.31
N GLU A 35 -0.22 0.82 10.71
CA GLU A 35 0.23 2.20 10.51
C GLU A 35 -0.71 3.01 9.60
N ALA A 36 -1.17 2.40 8.49
CA ALA A 36 -2.08 3.08 7.57
C ALA A 36 -3.42 3.40 8.25
N VAL A 37 -4.04 2.40 8.88
CA VAL A 37 -5.30 2.56 9.63
C VAL A 37 -5.14 3.56 10.77
N GLY A 38 -4.07 3.45 11.57
CA GLY A 38 -3.81 4.39 12.66
C GLY A 38 -3.57 5.83 12.19
N GLY A 39 -2.96 6.01 11.02
CA GLY A 39 -2.86 7.30 10.36
C GLY A 39 -4.22 7.88 9.98
N ARG A 40 -5.07 7.09 9.33
CA ARG A 40 -6.42 7.50 8.93
C ARG A 40 -7.32 7.78 10.12
N CYS A 41 -7.29 6.96 11.18
CA CYS A 41 -8.02 7.22 12.43
C CYS A 41 -7.67 8.61 12.99
N ARG A 42 -6.38 8.97 13.03
CA ARG A 42 -5.94 10.30 13.52
C ARG A 42 -6.43 11.44 12.64
N GLU A 43 -6.41 11.26 11.32
CA GLU A 43 -6.85 12.26 10.35
C GLU A 43 -8.37 12.48 10.39
N LEU A 44 -9.15 11.43 10.68
CA LEU A 44 -10.61 11.47 10.78
C LEU A 44 -11.14 11.72 12.20
N GLY A 45 -10.28 11.68 13.21
CA GLY A 45 -10.66 11.82 14.62
C GLY A 45 -11.42 10.61 15.19
N LEU A 46 -11.16 9.41 14.67
CA LEU A 46 -11.79 8.15 15.10
C LEU A 46 -11.01 7.52 16.26
N ALA A 47 -11.74 6.96 17.23
CA ALA A 47 -11.17 6.47 18.47
C ALA A 47 -10.48 5.12 18.31
N ASP A 48 -11.00 4.26 17.43
CA ASP A 48 -10.48 2.91 17.24
C ASP A 48 -10.68 2.36 15.82
N ARG A 49 -10.18 1.14 15.62
CA ARG A 49 -10.26 0.40 14.37
C ARG A 49 -11.69 -0.01 14.01
N GLY A 50 -12.57 -0.23 14.98
CA GLY A 50 -13.95 -0.61 14.74
C GLY A 50 -14.75 0.55 14.13
N GLU A 51 -14.57 1.75 14.67
CA GLU A 51 -15.13 2.98 14.09
C GLU A 51 -14.59 3.22 12.67
N TYR A 52 -13.29 2.97 12.47
CA TYR A 52 -12.68 3.08 11.15
C TYR A 52 -13.22 2.06 10.15
N ALA A 53 -13.40 0.79 10.55
CA ALA A 53 -13.94 -0.25 9.68
C ALA A 53 -15.36 0.09 9.19
N ALA A 54 -16.19 0.67 10.08
CA ALA A 54 -17.51 1.16 9.71
C ALA A 54 -17.44 2.34 8.72
N CYS A 55 -16.53 3.29 8.94
CA CYS A 55 -16.30 4.42 8.03
C CYS A 55 -15.85 3.94 6.64
N TRP A 56 -14.85 3.05 6.58
CA TRP A 56 -14.34 2.46 5.35
C TRP A 56 -15.43 1.67 4.57
N ALA A 57 -16.33 0.99 5.28
CA ALA A 57 -17.44 0.28 4.64
C ALA A 57 -18.47 1.24 4.03
N ALA A 58 -18.70 2.40 4.66
CA ALA A 58 -19.70 3.37 4.24
C ALA A 58 -19.21 4.36 3.17
N ASP A 59 -17.92 4.72 3.17
CA ASP A 59 -17.37 5.78 2.34
C ASP A 59 -16.41 5.26 1.26
N ALA A 60 -16.76 5.48 0.00
CA ALA A 60 -15.90 5.10 -1.13
C ALA A 60 -14.62 5.93 -1.24
N ALA A 61 -14.68 7.22 -0.86
CA ALA A 61 -13.49 8.08 -0.86
C ALA A 61 -12.50 7.62 0.20
N GLU A 62 -12.99 7.18 1.37
CA GLU A 62 -12.13 6.64 2.42
C GLU A 62 -11.43 5.35 2.01
N ARG A 63 -12.09 4.48 1.23
CA ARG A 63 -11.46 3.27 0.70
C ARG A 63 -10.24 3.58 -0.16
N GLU A 64 -10.38 4.54 -1.06
CA GLU A 64 -9.28 4.98 -1.93
C GLU A 64 -8.19 5.72 -1.12
N ALA A 65 -8.57 6.53 -0.11
CA ALA A 65 -7.61 7.19 0.76
C ALA A 65 -6.76 6.22 1.60
N LEU A 66 -7.36 5.13 2.09
CA LEU A 66 -6.63 4.04 2.73
C LEU A 66 -5.66 3.37 1.77
N LEU A 67 -6.13 3.09 0.55
CA LEU A 67 -5.32 2.49 -0.50
C LEU A 67 -4.10 3.36 -0.81
N ASP A 68 -4.29 4.65 -1.04
CA ASP A 68 -3.21 5.59 -1.32
C ASP A 68 -2.14 5.52 -0.22
N ARG A 69 -2.57 5.55 1.05
CA ARG A 69 -1.66 5.44 2.19
C ARG A 69 -0.94 4.10 2.27
N LEU A 70 -1.64 3.00 1.99
CA LEU A 70 -1.06 1.64 1.93
C LEU A 70 -0.06 1.48 0.78
N LEU A 71 -0.31 2.14 -0.34
CA LEU A 71 0.50 2.08 -1.56
C LEU A 71 1.64 3.10 -1.58
N VAL A 72 1.74 4.01 -0.60
CA VAL A 72 2.98 4.77 -0.36
C VAL A 72 4.04 3.82 0.20
N GLY A 73 4.47 2.89 -0.64
CA GLY A 73 5.72 2.18 -0.47
C GLY A 73 6.80 3.22 -0.64
N GLU A 74 7.60 3.41 0.40
CA GLU A 74 8.83 4.19 0.32
C GLU A 74 9.61 3.73 -0.93
N THR A 75 9.66 4.53 -1.98
CA THR A 75 10.51 4.23 -3.13
C THR A 75 11.93 4.59 -2.73
N TRP A 76 12.69 3.58 -2.33
CA TRP A 76 14.10 3.76 -1.99
C TRP A 76 14.85 3.91 -3.31
N PHE A 77 15.57 5.02 -3.47
CA PHE A 77 16.44 5.21 -4.63
C PHE A 77 17.39 4.01 -4.72
N PHE A 78 17.50 3.45 -5.93
CA PHE A 78 18.35 2.31 -6.22
C PHE A 78 18.08 1.03 -5.40
N ARG A 79 16.81 0.78 -5.03
CA ARG A 79 16.38 -0.42 -4.26
C ARG A 79 17.02 -1.72 -4.77
N GLU A 80 17.05 -1.91 -6.08
CA GLU A 80 17.63 -3.09 -6.73
C GLU A 80 18.92 -2.73 -7.47
N TRP A 81 20.01 -2.48 -6.73
CA TRP A 81 21.30 -2.06 -7.29
C TRP A 81 21.78 -2.91 -8.50
N PRO A 82 21.68 -4.26 -8.47
CA PRO A 82 22.10 -5.08 -9.62
C PRO A 82 21.30 -4.81 -10.90
N ALA A 83 20.05 -4.37 -10.80
CA ALA A 83 19.25 -4.01 -11.96
C ALA A 83 19.82 -2.78 -12.68
N PHE A 84 20.37 -1.81 -11.93
CA PHE A 84 21.01 -0.63 -12.49
C PHE A 84 22.36 -0.95 -13.14
N GLU A 85 23.13 -1.88 -12.56
CA GLU A 85 24.38 -2.36 -13.17
C GLU A 85 24.10 -3.06 -14.51
N ALA A 86 23.12 -3.95 -14.54
CA ALA A 86 22.69 -4.63 -15.76
C ALA A 86 22.22 -3.64 -16.84
N LEU A 87 21.44 -2.63 -16.44
CA LEU A 87 20.97 -1.57 -17.34
C LEU A 87 22.15 -0.76 -17.90
N SER A 88 23.10 -0.35 -17.07
CA SER A 88 24.29 0.39 -17.47
C SER A 88 25.14 -0.38 -18.49
N ALA A 89 25.38 -1.67 -18.22
CA ALA A 89 26.10 -2.55 -19.13
C ALA A 89 25.38 -2.69 -20.47
N TRP A 90 24.06 -2.87 -20.44
CA TRP A 90 23.23 -3.03 -21.64
C TRP A 90 23.23 -1.78 -22.53
N VAL A 91 23.09 -0.59 -21.93
CA VAL A 91 23.10 0.69 -22.68
C VAL A 91 24.46 0.92 -23.31
N THR A 92 25.54 0.75 -22.54
CA THR A 92 26.93 0.96 -23.02
C THR A 92 27.25 0.09 -24.23
N GLN A 93 26.77 -1.16 -24.25
CA GLN A 93 26.96 -2.10 -25.35
C GLN A 93 26.19 -1.71 -26.62
N ARG A 94 25.04 -1.02 -26.50
CA ARG A 94 24.15 -0.69 -27.62
C ARG A 94 24.37 0.68 -28.22
N THR A 95 24.77 1.67 -27.42
CA THR A 95 24.95 3.04 -27.92
C THR A 95 26.35 3.31 -28.44
N GLY A 96 27.25 2.32 -28.45
CA GLY A 96 28.61 2.49 -28.95
C GLY A 96 29.41 3.49 -28.12
N GLY A 97 29.39 3.34 -26.79
CA GLY A 97 30.10 4.24 -25.88
C GLY A 97 29.41 5.61 -25.77
N PHE A 98 28.48 5.76 -24.83
CA PHE A 98 28.06 7.08 -24.42
C PHE A 98 29.18 7.71 -23.57
N THR A 99 30.07 8.45 -24.19
CA THR A 99 30.97 9.38 -23.49
C THR A 99 30.17 10.64 -23.13
N ALA A 100 29.97 10.85 -21.83
CA ALA A 100 29.46 12.10 -21.28
C ALA A 100 30.49 13.22 -21.40
#